data_AF-A0AAW5L9C5-F1
#
_entry.id   AF-A0AAW5L9C5-F1
#
_cell.length_a   1.000
_cell.length_b   1.000
_cell.length_c   1.000
_cell.angle_alpha   90.00
_cell.angle_beta   90.00
_cell.angle_gamma   90.00
#
_symmetry.space_group_name_H-M   'P 1'
#
loop_
_entity.id
_entity.type
_entity.pdbx_description
1 polymer ?
#
loop_
_entity_poly.entity_id
_entity_poly.type
_entity_poly.pdbx_seq_one_letter_code
_entity_poly.pdbx_strand_id
1 'polypeptide(L)'
;MENRNVQIVVVIVFILACLLSVVMWVQNKNLRNTSEKEKRKLTAEITMLKQNNKELEKRIEDLKENTQDKAQGIAKTFVEMLLKYDNSQKQNPNIDKIKKMVTDKAKQKLFETPQDAHGNAQVPGLHVITNAEITDMYYTKTADNKADVTVKYDYIVDTNGTVQREKHTMKLNLLLQDDKEWLVEDYTFQINSGTEGP
;
A
#
# COMPACT_ATOMS: atom_id res chain seq x y z
N MET A 1 1.31 42.76 85.88
CA MET A 1 0.27 42.65 84.84
C MET A 1 0.82 42.33 83.45
N GLU A 2 2.08 42.68 83.13
CA GLU A 2 2.73 42.43 81.83
C GLU A 2 2.79 40.96 81.40
N ASN A 3 3.18 40.05 82.30
CA ASN A 3 3.43 38.64 81.94
C ASN A 3 2.17 37.88 81.48
N ARG A 4 0.99 38.29 81.98
CA ARG A 4 -0.30 37.67 81.62
C ARG A 4 -0.75 38.05 80.21
N ASN A 5 -0.50 39.30 79.80
CA ASN A 5 -0.84 39.78 78.47
C ASN A 5 0.07 39.14 77.40
N VAL A 6 1.36 38.97 77.71
CA VAL A 6 2.31 38.26 76.84
C VAL A 6 1.88 36.80 76.64
N GLN A 7 1.50 36.10 77.71
CA GLN A 7 1.00 34.71 77.60
C GLN A 7 -0.28 34.61 76.75
N ILE A 8 -1.22 35.55 76.90
CA ILE A 8 -2.46 35.58 76.09
C ILE A 8 -2.13 35.76 74.60
N VAL A 9 -1.21 36.67 74.26
CA VAL A 9 -0.78 36.91 72.87
C VAL A 9 -0.10 35.66 72.29
N VAL A 10 0.76 35.00 73.04
CA VAL A 10 1.43 33.75 72.61
C VAL A 10 0.41 32.64 72.31
N VAL A 11 -0.60 32.47 73.16
CA VAL A 11 -1.66 31.47 72.96
C VAL A 11 -2.48 31.77 71.70
N ILE A 12 -2.82 33.04 71.46
CA ILE A 12 -3.56 33.45 70.24
C ILE A 12 -2.73 33.18 68.98
N VAL A 13 -1.45 33.53 68.98
CA VAL A 13 -0.54 33.27 67.85
C VAL A 13 -0.40 31.77 67.60
N PHE A 14 -0.32 30.96 68.67
CA PHE A 14 -0.22 29.50 68.55
C PHE A 14 -1.50 28.90 67.95
N ILE A 15 -2.68 29.34 68.39
CA ILE A 15 -3.97 28.89 67.83
C ILE A 15 -4.08 29.27 66.35
N LEU A 16 -3.69 30.50 65.98
CA LEU A 16 -3.67 30.95 64.59
C LEU A 16 -2.72 30.10 63.72
N ALA A 17 -1.54 29.78 64.23
CA ALA A 17 -0.58 28.91 63.54
C ALA A 17 -1.14 27.49 63.33
N CYS A 18 -1.81 26.92 64.34
CA CYS A 18 -2.49 25.63 64.21
C CYS A 18 -3.60 25.66 63.16
N LEU A 19 -4.43 26.71 63.14
CA LEU A 19 -5.50 26.86 62.15
C LEU A 19 -4.94 26.97 60.71
N LEU A 20 -3.90 27.78 60.51
CA LEU A 20 -3.24 27.92 59.21
C LEU A 20 -2.62 26.59 58.74
N SER A 21 -2.04 25.82 59.67
CA SER A 21 -1.45 24.50 59.38
C SER A 21 -2.50 23.50 58.87
N VAL A 22 -3.68 23.48 59.50
CA VAL A 22 -4.80 22.63 59.07
C VAL A 22 -5.32 23.05 57.70
N VAL A 23 -5.47 24.35 57.44
CA VAL A 23 -5.91 24.86 56.14
C VAL A 23 -4.92 24.48 55.03
N MET A 24 -3.61 24.66 55.27
CA MET A 24 -2.58 24.27 54.31
C MET A 24 -2.58 22.76 54.04
N TRP A 25 -2.78 21.94 55.08
CA TRP A 25 -2.84 20.49 54.93
C TRP A 25 -4.04 20.05 54.07
N VAL A 26 -5.22 20.64 54.28
CA VAL A 26 -6.41 20.37 53.48
C VAL A 26 -6.21 20.81 52.03
N GLN A 27 -5.66 22.00 51.78
CA GLN A 27 -5.37 22.47 50.42
C GLN A 27 -4.36 21.57 49.70
N ASN A 28 -3.27 21.18 50.37
CA ASN A 28 -2.25 20.31 49.79
C ASN A 28 -2.82 18.92 49.46
N LYS A 29 -3.66 18.35 50.33
CA LYS A 29 -4.34 17.07 50.06
C LYS A 29 -5.28 17.18 48.85
N ASN A 30 -6.00 18.30 48.72
CA ASN A 30 -6.90 18.50 47.59
C ASN A 30 -6.13 18.67 46.27
N LEU A 31 -5.04 19.45 46.28
CA LEU A 31 -4.15 19.62 45.11
C LEU A 31 -3.50 18.30 44.68
N ARG A 32 -2.99 17.50 45.63
CA ARG A 32 -2.47 16.15 45.34
C ARG A 32 -3.53 15.26 44.72
N ASN A 33 -4.73 15.21 45.29
CA ASN A 33 -5.81 14.38 44.76
C ASN A 33 -6.23 14.80 43.35
N THR A 34 -6.32 16.10 43.06
CA THR A 34 -6.64 16.61 41.72
C THR A 34 -5.52 16.28 40.73
N SER A 35 -4.26 16.52 41.12
CA SER A 35 -3.09 16.17 40.29
C SER A 35 -3.02 14.67 40.00
N GLU A 36 -3.28 13.81 40.98
CA GLU A 36 -3.30 12.37 40.78
C GLU A 36 -4.46 11.93 39.86
N LYS A 37 -5.64 12.53 40.00
CA LYS A 37 -6.78 12.27 39.11
C LYS A 37 -6.48 12.68 37.67
N GLU A 38 -5.88 13.85 37.46
CA GLU A 38 -5.46 14.32 36.14
C GLU A 38 -4.38 13.43 35.54
N LYS A 39 -3.35 13.06 36.31
CA LYS A 39 -2.32 12.13 35.87
C LYS A 39 -2.90 10.79 35.44
N ARG A 40 -3.87 10.26 36.20
CA ARG A 40 -4.55 9.01 35.83
C ARG A 40 -5.37 9.15 34.56
N LYS A 41 -6.13 10.25 34.39
CA LYS A 41 -6.87 10.54 33.16
C LYS A 41 -5.94 10.66 31.94
N LEU A 42 -4.89 11.47 32.06
CA LEU A 42 -3.88 11.65 31.01
C LEU A 42 -3.19 10.32 30.67
N THR A 43 -2.86 9.51 31.67
CA THR A 43 -2.24 8.20 31.44
C THR A 43 -3.21 7.24 30.73
N ALA A 44 -4.50 7.26 31.10
CA ALA A 44 -5.53 6.47 30.43
C ALA A 44 -5.73 6.93 28.98
N GLU A 45 -5.81 8.23 28.72
CA GLU A 45 -5.91 8.80 27.37
C GLU A 45 -4.68 8.46 26.53
N ILE A 46 -3.47 8.61 27.07
CA ILE A 46 -2.23 8.22 26.38
C ILE A 46 -2.23 6.72 26.06
N THR A 47 -2.72 5.88 26.98
CA THR A 47 -2.77 4.43 26.75
C THR A 47 -3.79 4.08 25.66
N MET A 48 -4.97 4.70 25.69
CA MET A 48 -6.00 4.53 24.67
C MET A 48 -5.51 5.04 23.30
N LEU A 49 -4.88 6.21 23.24
CA LEU A 49 -4.30 6.75 22.02
C LEU A 49 -3.20 5.85 21.45
N LYS A 50 -2.33 5.30 22.31
CA LYS A 50 -1.31 4.32 21.88
C LYS A 50 -1.94 3.03 21.35
N GLN A 51 -3.02 2.55 21.96
CA GLN A 51 -3.74 1.37 21.46
C GLN A 51 -4.40 1.67 20.11
N ASN A 52 -5.10 2.81 19.98
CA ASN A 52 -5.73 3.23 18.73
C ASN A 52 -4.70 3.41 17.61
N ASN A 53 -3.54 4.01 17.90
CA ASN A 53 -2.47 4.13 16.91
C ASN A 53 -1.97 2.77 16.44
N LYS A 54 -1.72 1.81 17.35
CA LYS A 54 -1.32 0.44 16.97
C LYS A 54 -2.38 -0.27 16.13
N GLU A 55 -3.66 -0.09 16.46
CA GLU A 55 -4.75 -0.67 15.68
C GLU A 55 -4.83 -0.06 14.28
N LEU A 56 -4.68 1.26 14.17
CA LEU A 56 -4.66 1.97 12.89
C LEU A 56 -3.46 1.58 12.04
N GLU A 57 -2.27 1.46 12.63
CA GLU A 57 -1.06 0.98 11.95
C GLU A 57 -1.29 -0.42 11.37
N LYS A 58 -1.86 -1.34 12.16
CA LYS A 58 -2.19 -2.69 11.69
C LYS A 58 -3.20 -2.66 10.54
N ARG A 59 -4.28 -1.87 10.66
CA ARG A 59 -5.28 -1.74 9.58
C ARG A 59 -4.67 -1.18 8.29
N ILE A 60 -3.73 -0.24 8.41
CA ILE A 60 -3.01 0.31 7.25
C ILE A 60 -2.14 -0.77 6.59
N GLU A 61 -1.46 -1.60 7.38
CA GLU A 61 -0.67 -2.72 6.88
C GLU A 61 -1.54 -3.75 6.15
N ASP A 62 -2.65 -4.20 6.77
CA ASP A 62 -3.60 -5.14 6.16
C ASP A 62 -4.19 -4.58 4.84
N LEU A 63 -4.54 -3.29 4.81
CA LEU A 63 -5.03 -2.63 3.59
C LEU A 63 -3.95 -2.53 2.51
N LYS A 64 -2.69 -2.30 2.91
CA LYS A 64 -1.56 -2.21 1.99
C LYS A 64 -1.26 -3.56 1.35
N GLU A 65 -1.23 -4.64 2.12
CA GLU A 65 -1.04 -6.00 1.62
C GLU A 65 -2.16 -6.38 0.63
N ASN A 66 -3.42 -6.16 1.02
CA ASN A 66 -4.58 -6.41 0.16
C ASN A 66 -4.51 -5.62 -1.16
N THR A 67 -4.06 -4.37 -1.08
CA THR A 67 -3.90 -3.50 -2.26
C THR A 67 -2.77 -4.00 -3.18
N GLN A 68 -1.65 -4.40 -2.59
CA GLN A 68 -0.50 -4.96 -3.31
C GLN A 68 -0.89 -6.24 -4.05
N ASP A 69 -1.51 -7.21 -3.37
CA ASP A 69 -1.89 -8.50 -3.95
C ASP A 69 -2.86 -8.32 -5.13
N LYS A 70 -3.82 -7.40 -4.99
CA LYS A 70 -4.76 -7.05 -6.07
C LYS A 70 -4.04 -6.43 -7.26
N ALA A 71 -3.17 -5.46 -7.01
CA ALA A 71 -2.40 -4.78 -8.06
C ALA A 71 -1.51 -5.77 -8.81
N GLN A 72 -0.80 -6.65 -8.09
CA GLN A 72 0.03 -7.71 -8.67
C GLN A 72 -0.81 -8.74 -9.44
N GLY A 73 -1.99 -9.11 -8.93
CA GLY A 73 -2.92 -10.02 -9.61
C GLY A 73 -3.43 -9.48 -10.95
N ILE A 74 -3.79 -8.18 -11.00
CA ILE A 74 -4.17 -7.51 -12.25
C ILE A 74 -2.99 -7.46 -13.21
N ALA A 75 -1.81 -7.07 -12.73
CA ALA A 75 -0.60 -7.01 -13.54
C ALA A 75 -0.23 -8.38 -14.16
N LYS A 76 -0.24 -9.45 -13.36
CA LYS A 76 -0.02 -10.83 -13.83
C LYS A 76 -1.01 -11.21 -14.93
N THR A 77 -2.30 -11.03 -14.65
CA THR A 77 -3.37 -11.38 -15.59
C THR A 77 -3.25 -10.61 -16.90
N PHE A 78 -2.89 -9.32 -16.82
CA PHE A 78 -2.68 -8.48 -17.99
C PHE A 78 -1.53 -8.98 -18.86
N VAL A 79 -0.36 -9.26 -18.26
CA VAL A 79 0.82 -9.75 -18.99
C VAL A 79 0.56 -11.10 -19.65
N GLU A 80 -0.02 -12.05 -18.91
CA GLU A 80 -0.35 -13.38 -19.43
C GLU A 80 -1.35 -13.31 -20.58
N MET A 81 -2.40 -12.49 -20.48
CA MET A 81 -3.39 -12.34 -21.55
C MET A 81 -2.84 -11.62 -22.78
N LEU A 82 -2.02 -10.59 -22.57
CA LEU A 82 -1.44 -9.78 -23.65
C LEU A 82 -0.47 -10.62 -24.50
N LEU A 83 0.35 -11.45 -23.86
CA LEU A 83 1.41 -12.21 -24.50
C LEU A 83 0.98 -13.61 -24.95
N LYS A 84 -0.21 -14.06 -24.54
CA LYS A 84 -0.81 -15.28 -25.04
C LYS A 84 -1.35 -15.08 -26.45
N TYR A 85 -0.69 -15.69 -27.42
CA TYR A 85 -1.11 -15.67 -28.81
C TYR A 85 -0.95 -17.05 -29.45
N ASP A 86 -1.85 -17.36 -30.37
CA ASP A 86 -1.83 -18.58 -31.17
C ASP A 86 -2.17 -18.15 -32.59
N ASN A 87 -1.23 -18.34 -33.52
CA ASN A 87 -1.40 -17.89 -34.90
C ASN A 87 -2.43 -18.70 -35.70
N SER A 88 -2.90 -19.83 -35.17
CA SER A 88 -4.07 -20.54 -35.72
C SER A 88 -5.38 -19.77 -35.48
N GLN A 89 -5.38 -18.84 -34.51
CA GLN A 89 -6.51 -17.99 -34.20
C GLN A 89 -6.40 -16.68 -34.97
N LYS A 90 -7.48 -16.29 -35.67
CA LYS A 90 -7.52 -15.03 -36.44
C LYS A 90 -7.29 -13.77 -35.57
N GLN A 91 -7.54 -13.87 -34.26
CA GLN A 91 -7.37 -12.80 -33.30
C GLN A 91 -7.12 -13.38 -31.90
N ASN A 92 -6.41 -12.67 -31.04
CA ASN A 92 -6.29 -13.02 -29.62
C ASN A 92 -7.67 -12.98 -28.96
N PRO A 93 -8.19 -14.10 -28.42
CA PRO A 93 -9.53 -14.18 -27.82
C PRO A 93 -9.65 -13.37 -26.52
N ASN A 94 -8.52 -12.96 -25.93
CA ASN A 94 -8.49 -12.15 -24.72
C ASN A 94 -8.53 -10.65 -25.00
N ILE A 95 -8.50 -10.21 -26.25
CA ILE A 95 -8.35 -8.79 -26.61
C ILE A 95 -9.42 -7.90 -25.96
N ASP A 96 -10.68 -8.36 -25.91
CA ASP A 96 -11.78 -7.62 -25.30
C ASP A 96 -11.69 -7.57 -23.77
N LYS A 97 -11.09 -8.59 -23.15
CA LYS A 97 -10.82 -8.59 -21.71
C LYS A 97 -9.69 -7.64 -21.38
N ILE A 98 -8.60 -7.67 -22.16
CA ILE A 98 -7.47 -6.75 -22.00
C ILE A 98 -7.95 -5.30 -22.13
N LYS A 99 -8.80 -4.99 -23.12
CA LYS A 99 -9.41 -3.66 -23.29
C LYS A 99 -10.20 -3.16 -22.07
N LYS A 100 -10.73 -4.05 -21.22
CA LYS A 100 -11.44 -3.70 -19.98
C LYS A 100 -10.51 -3.54 -18.77
N MET A 101 -9.27 -4.02 -18.87
CA MET A 101 -8.26 -3.96 -17.79
C MET A 101 -7.37 -2.72 -17.88
N VAL A 102 -7.57 -1.89 -18.90
CA VAL A 102 -6.75 -0.70 -19.18
C VAL A 102 -7.61 0.55 -19.13
N THR A 103 -7.01 1.69 -18.81
CA THR A 103 -7.69 2.98 -18.92
C THR A 103 -7.96 3.33 -20.39
N ASP A 104 -8.90 4.24 -20.65
CA ASP A 104 -9.17 4.71 -22.02
C ASP A 104 -7.91 5.28 -22.69
N LYS A 105 -7.05 5.96 -21.93
CA LYS A 105 -5.77 6.48 -22.42
C LYS A 105 -4.82 5.35 -22.85
N ALA A 106 -4.69 4.30 -22.03
CA ALA A 106 -3.88 3.14 -22.35
C ALA A 106 -4.45 2.35 -23.53
N LYS A 107 -5.78 2.26 -23.63
CA LYS A 107 -6.49 1.61 -24.74
C LYS A 107 -6.14 2.25 -26.08
N GLN A 108 -6.13 3.58 -26.16
CA GLN A 108 -5.74 4.30 -27.37
C GLN A 108 -4.29 3.97 -27.78
N LYS A 109 -3.36 3.97 -26.81
CA LYS A 109 -1.95 3.63 -27.05
C LYS A 109 -1.75 2.17 -27.49
N LEU A 110 -2.50 1.24 -26.89
CA LEU A 110 -2.39 -0.20 -27.14
C LEU A 110 -3.03 -0.65 -28.45
N PHE A 111 -4.18 -0.07 -28.81
CA PHE A 111 -5.05 -0.62 -29.85
C PHE A 111 -5.39 0.35 -30.98
N GLU A 112 -5.14 1.64 -30.82
CA GLU A 112 -5.53 2.67 -31.79
C GLU A 112 -4.32 3.35 -32.47
N THR A 113 -3.10 2.86 -32.21
CA THR A 113 -1.90 3.32 -32.92
C THR A 113 -1.99 2.88 -34.39
N PRO A 114 -1.93 3.80 -35.37
CA PRO A 114 -2.01 3.48 -36.78
C PRO A 114 -0.66 2.94 -37.25
N GLN A 115 -0.39 1.68 -36.96
CA GLN A 115 0.58 0.87 -37.68
C GLN A 115 0.39 -0.59 -37.28
N ASP A 116 -0.30 -1.31 -38.17
CA ASP A 116 -0.06 -2.73 -38.40
C ASP A 116 1.42 -2.95 -38.75
N ALA A 117 2.31 -2.87 -37.77
CA ALA A 117 3.70 -3.36 -37.90
C ALA A 117 3.77 -4.88 -37.68
N HIS A 118 2.67 -5.49 -37.24
CA HIS A 118 2.46 -6.93 -37.20
C HIS A 118 1.29 -7.29 -38.10
N GLY A 119 1.40 -6.94 -39.39
CA GLY A 119 0.76 -7.75 -40.40
C GLY A 119 1.31 -9.16 -40.24
N ASN A 120 0.60 -10.01 -39.48
CA ASN A 120 0.92 -11.40 -39.28
C ASN A 120 0.90 -12.05 -40.66
N ALA A 121 2.06 -12.06 -41.32
CA ALA A 121 2.28 -12.89 -42.49
C ALA A 121 2.06 -14.32 -42.02
N GLN A 122 0.87 -14.85 -42.28
CA GLN A 122 0.57 -16.26 -42.09
C GLN A 122 1.49 -17.01 -43.04
N VAL A 123 2.63 -17.47 -42.51
CA VAL A 123 3.50 -18.40 -43.23
C VAL A 123 2.76 -19.75 -43.21
N PRO A 124 2.33 -20.29 -44.36
CA PRO A 124 1.59 -21.54 -44.39
C PRO A 124 2.43 -22.67 -43.79
N GLY A 125 1.88 -23.41 -42.83
CA GLY A 125 2.54 -24.55 -42.17
C GLY A 125 3.41 -24.22 -40.93
N LEU A 126 3.49 -22.96 -40.53
CA LEU A 126 4.16 -22.56 -39.29
C LEU A 126 3.12 -22.32 -38.19
N HIS A 127 3.03 -23.19 -37.19
CA HIS A 127 2.23 -22.98 -35.99
C HIS A 127 3.11 -22.31 -34.93
N VAL A 128 2.72 -21.11 -34.50
CA VAL A 128 3.41 -20.34 -33.46
C VAL A 128 2.45 -20.10 -32.31
N ILE A 129 2.85 -20.53 -31.11
CA ILE A 129 2.16 -20.26 -29.86
C ILE A 129 3.12 -19.48 -28.96
N THR A 130 2.65 -18.36 -28.42
CA THR A 130 3.41 -17.56 -27.46
C THR A 130 2.69 -17.55 -26.11
N ASN A 131 3.46 -17.60 -25.03
CA ASN A 131 2.98 -17.49 -23.66
C ASN A 131 3.98 -16.71 -22.80
N ALA A 132 3.55 -16.28 -21.61
CA ALA A 132 4.43 -15.71 -20.60
C ALA A 132 4.27 -16.48 -19.29
N GLU A 133 5.39 -16.88 -18.69
CA GLU A 133 5.43 -17.50 -17.37
C GLU A 133 6.04 -16.50 -16.39
N ILE A 134 5.23 -16.01 -15.44
CA ILE A 134 5.67 -14.99 -14.49
C ILE A 134 6.66 -15.60 -13.49
N THR A 135 7.89 -15.08 -13.47
CA THR A 135 8.95 -15.53 -12.56
C THR A 135 9.01 -14.70 -11.29
N ASP A 136 8.71 -13.39 -11.38
CA ASP A 136 8.78 -12.50 -10.23
C ASP A 136 7.93 -11.23 -10.45
N MET A 137 7.50 -10.59 -9.35
CA MET A 137 6.74 -9.35 -9.38
C MET A 137 7.10 -8.41 -8.23
N TYR A 138 7.33 -7.14 -8.55
CA TYR A 138 7.65 -6.09 -7.58
C TYR A 138 6.59 -4.99 -7.61
N TYR A 139 5.98 -4.72 -6.45
CA TYR A 139 4.99 -3.67 -6.28
C TYR A 139 5.62 -2.44 -5.61
N THR A 140 5.35 -1.27 -6.17
CA THR A 140 5.72 0.02 -5.60
C THR A 140 4.50 0.94 -5.57
N LYS A 141 4.02 1.32 -4.39
CA LYS A 141 2.99 2.37 -4.29
C LYS A 141 3.60 3.72 -4.68
N THR A 142 3.05 4.38 -5.70
CA THR A 142 3.56 5.68 -6.20
C THR A 142 2.68 6.86 -5.78
N ALA A 143 1.38 6.63 -5.59
CA ALA A 143 0.43 7.58 -5.00
C ALA A 143 -0.70 6.82 -4.28
N ASP A 144 -1.65 7.54 -3.67
CA ASP A 144 -2.78 6.88 -2.98
C ASP A 144 -3.64 6.02 -3.91
N ASN A 145 -3.82 6.45 -5.15
CA ASN A 145 -4.54 5.73 -6.18
C ASN A 145 -3.63 5.26 -7.33
N LYS A 146 -2.30 5.24 -7.15
CA LYS A 146 -1.36 4.80 -8.21
C LYS A 146 -0.31 3.84 -7.67
N ALA A 147 0.04 2.87 -8.49
CA ALA A 147 1.10 1.93 -8.18
C ALA A 147 1.87 1.52 -9.44
N ASP A 148 3.14 1.21 -9.28
CA ASP A 148 3.97 0.61 -10.31
C ASP A 148 4.16 -0.87 -9.98
N VAL A 149 3.90 -1.74 -10.94
CA VAL A 149 4.21 -3.18 -10.83
C VAL A 149 5.22 -3.55 -11.89
N THR A 150 6.37 -4.08 -11.47
CA THR A 150 7.38 -4.63 -12.37
C THR A 150 7.24 -6.14 -12.40
N VAL A 151 6.91 -6.68 -13.57
CA VAL A 151 6.69 -8.11 -13.81
C VAL A 151 7.89 -8.65 -14.58
N LYS A 152 8.57 -9.64 -14.00
CA LYS A 152 9.60 -10.44 -14.70
C LYS A 152 8.95 -11.74 -15.15
N TYR A 153 9.22 -12.14 -16.38
CA TYR A 153 8.63 -13.35 -16.95
C TYR A 153 9.52 -13.99 -18.00
N ASP A 154 9.35 -15.29 -18.17
CA ASP A 154 9.92 -16.05 -19.27
C ASP A 154 8.91 -16.01 -20.43
N TYR A 155 9.30 -15.36 -21.52
CA TYR A 155 8.56 -15.35 -22.77
C TYR A 155 8.84 -16.64 -23.52
N ILE A 156 7.79 -17.43 -23.72
CA ILE A 156 7.86 -18.76 -24.31
C ILE A 156 7.32 -18.66 -25.73
N VAL A 157 8.13 -19.05 -26.72
CA VAL A 157 7.72 -19.16 -28.11
C VAL A 157 7.84 -20.62 -28.52
N ASP A 158 6.72 -21.26 -28.81
CA ASP A 158 6.66 -22.59 -29.40
C ASP A 158 6.44 -22.44 -30.91
N THR A 159 7.39 -22.92 -31.70
CA THR A 159 7.29 -23.00 -33.16
C THR A 159 7.34 -24.46 -33.57
N ASN A 160 6.21 -25.03 -34.00
CA ASN A 160 6.09 -26.42 -34.44
C ASN A 160 6.73 -27.44 -33.46
N GLY A 161 6.59 -27.23 -32.15
CA GLY A 161 7.12 -28.09 -31.08
C GLY A 161 8.53 -27.73 -30.60
N THR A 162 9.19 -26.74 -31.22
CA THR A 162 10.46 -26.20 -30.74
C THR A 162 10.18 -25.03 -29.80
N VAL A 163 10.49 -25.20 -28.52
CA VAL A 163 10.26 -24.19 -27.49
C VAL A 163 11.51 -23.36 -27.25
N GLN A 164 11.38 -22.04 -27.42
CA GLN A 164 12.38 -21.05 -27.02
C GLN A 164 11.88 -20.26 -25.81
N ARG A 165 12.80 -19.87 -24.92
CA ARG A 165 12.50 -19.08 -23.72
C ARG A 165 13.41 -17.87 -23.66
N GLU A 166 12.82 -16.70 -23.46
CA GLU A 166 13.55 -15.43 -23.28
C GLU A 166 13.13 -14.75 -21.99
N LYS A 167 14.08 -14.15 -21.25
CA LYS A 167 13.78 -13.46 -20.00
C LYS A 167 13.43 -12.00 -20.27
N HIS A 168 12.20 -11.62 -20.00
CA HIS A 168 11.70 -10.28 -20.25
C HIS A 168 11.27 -9.59 -18.96
N THR A 169 11.13 -8.27 -19.02
CA THR A 169 10.59 -7.48 -17.91
C THR A 169 9.60 -6.45 -18.45
N MET A 170 8.44 -6.36 -17.81
CA MET A 170 7.42 -5.36 -18.11
C MET A 170 7.14 -4.53 -16.88
N LYS A 171 7.22 -3.21 -17.02
CA LYS A 171 6.78 -2.27 -16.00
C LYS A 171 5.38 -1.79 -16.34
N LEU A 172 4.47 -1.89 -15.39
CA LEU A 172 3.07 -1.48 -15.50
C LEU A 172 2.80 -0.35 -14.52
N ASN A 173 2.21 0.74 -15.00
CA ASN A 173 1.67 1.80 -14.17
C ASN A 173 0.17 1.53 -14.01
N LEU A 174 -0.26 1.38 -12.77
CA LEU A 174 -1.63 1.07 -12.40
C LEU A 174 -2.29 2.30 -11.76
N LEU A 175 -3.57 2.47 -12.06
CA LEU A 175 -4.46 3.49 -11.50
C LEU A 175 -5.65 2.79 -10.83
N LEU A 176 -5.90 3.12 -9.57
CA LEU A 176 -7.09 2.71 -8.86
C LEU A 176 -8.23 3.68 -9.23
N GLN A 177 -9.20 3.18 -9.99
CA GLN A 177 -10.38 3.93 -10.39
C GLN A 177 -11.52 3.67 -9.39
N ASP A 178 -12.18 4.76 -8.98
CA ASP A 178 -13.34 4.77 -8.07
C ASP A 178 -13.12 4.00 -6.75
N ASP A 179 -11.87 3.97 -6.27
CA ASP A 179 -11.42 3.22 -5.09
C ASP A 179 -11.77 1.71 -5.11
N LYS A 180 -12.03 1.15 -6.29
CA LYS A 180 -12.54 -0.22 -6.45
C LYS A 180 -11.73 -1.07 -7.41
N GLU A 181 -11.34 -0.53 -8.56
CA GLU A 181 -10.75 -1.32 -9.64
C GLU A 181 -9.38 -0.78 -10.05
N TRP A 182 -8.38 -1.65 -10.02
CA TRP A 182 -7.05 -1.35 -10.55
C TRP A 182 -7.05 -1.56 -12.06
N LEU A 183 -6.67 -0.52 -12.80
CA LEU A 183 -6.55 -0.53 -14.25
C LEU A 183 -5.13 -0.16 -14.66
N VAL A 184 -4.66 -0.70 -15.78
CA VAL A 184 -3.37 -0.33 -16.36
C VAL A 184 -3.50 1.02 -17.07
N GLU A 185 -2.75 2.02 -16.59
CA GLU A 185 -2.66 3.38 -17.14
C GLU A 185 -1.56 3.51 -18.19
N ASP A 186 -0.44 2.82 -17.99
CA ASP A 186 0.66 2.77 -18.95
C ASP A 186 1.50 1.49 -18.75
N TYR A 187 2.31 1.16 -19.75
CA TYR A 187 3.26 0.05 -19.69
C TYR A 187 4.54 0.38 -20.44
N THR A 188 5.66 -0.17 -19.96
CA THR A 188 6.97 -0.10 -20.60
C THR A 188 7.55 -1.51 -20.66
N PHE A 189 8.02 -1.89 -21.84
CA PHE A 189 8.60 -3.20 -22.09
C PHE A 189 10.13 -3.11 -22.15
N GLN A 190 10.82 -4.02 -21.48
CA GLN A 190 12.28 -4.17 -21.51
C GLN A 190 12.62 -5.61 -21.85
N ILE A 191 13.29 -5.82 -22.98
CA ILE A 191 13.87 -7.10 -23.37
C ILE A 191 15.25 -7.19 -22.73
N ASN A 192 15.44 -8.15 -21.84
CA ASN A 192 16.78 -8.47 -21.35
C ASN A 192 17.35 -9.57 -22.25
N SER A 193 18.05 -9.18 -23.30
CA SER A 193 18.71 -10.11 -24.23
C SER A 193 19.87 -10.82 -23.54
N GLY A 194 19.58 -11.89 -22.80
CA GLY A 194 20.55 -12.84 -22.29
C GLY A 194 20.52 -14.08 -23.18
N THR A 195 21.34 -14.12 -24.22
CA THR A 195 21.59 -15.36 -24.96
C THR A 195 22.41 -16.28 -24.07
N GLU A 196 21.77 -17.23 -23.39
CA GLU A 196 22.46 -18.47 -23.02
C GLU A 196 22.56 -19.31 -24.30
N GLY A 197 23.63 -19.07 -25.05
CA GLY A 197 24.16 -20.00 -26.06
C GLY A 197 24.98 -21.10 -25.40
N PRO A 198 25.28 -22.17 -26.15
CA PRO A 198 25.32 -23.59 -25.76
C PRO A 198 26.22 -23.99 -24.59
#